data_AF-A0A2V9MNU8-F1
#
_entry.id   AF-A0A2V9MNU8-F1
#
_cell.length_a   1.000
_cell.length_b   1.000
_cell.length_c   1.000
_cell.angle_alpha   90.00
_cell.angle_beta   90.00
_cell.angle_gamma   90.00
#
_symmetry.space_group_name_H-M   'P 1'
#
loop_
_entity.id
_entity.type
_entity.pdbx_description
1 polymer ?
#
loop_
_entity_poly.entity_id
_entity_poly.type
_entity_poly.pdbx_seq_one_letter_code
_entity_poly.pdbx_strand_id
1 'polypeptide(L)'
;MDSPANPSLRGSAVGLFLFDVCEEMKLDEVRSILGARRLGEGLKHAAAEQLFFERPPVVEEAQLTGDAKAQVRVKYYDYGVVSILFEFPFTGEWSDLISLSSKWISGTDLPSRAEQIAKEKVARIKLALIKPYDSWLSEDYFIFFMREIQGSPPAAHLLGSCR
;
A
#
# COMPACT_ATOMS: atom_id res chain seq x y z
N MET A 1 35.35 2.11 -24.31
CA MET A 1 34.35 1.04 -24.06
C MET A 1 33.38 1.64 -23.05
N ASP A 2 32.37 2.35 -23.55
CA ASP A 2 31.37 2.97 -22.69
C ASP A 2 30.40 1.87 -22.27
N SER A 3 30.41 1.48 -20.99
CA SER A 3 29.32 0.71 -20.42
C SER A 3 28.02 1.47 -20.71
N PRO A 4 26.97 0.83 -21.24
CA PRO A 4 25.69 1.50 -21.36
C PRO A 4 25.30 1.95 -19.95
N ALA A 5 25.17 3.25 -19.74
CA ALA A 5 24.62 3.78 -18.50
C ALA A 5 23.28 3.06 -18.29
N ASN A 6 23.15 2.33 -17.18
CA ASN A 6 21.88 1.74 -16.85
C ASN A 6 20.82 2.87 -16.81
N PRO A 7 19.60 2.59 -17.27
CA PRO A 7 18.59 3.61 -17.30
C PRO A 7 18.16 3.94 -15.88
N SER A 8 18.24 5.21 -15.51
CA SER A 8 17.73 5.67 -14.22
C SER A 8 16.24 5.35 -14.10
N LEU A 9 15.87 4.70 -13.00
CA LEU A 9 14.52 4.31 -12.63
C LEU A 9 13.98 5.26 -11.56
N ARG A 10 12.71 5.62 -11.70
CA ARG A 10 11.97 6.33 -10.65
C ARG A 10 10.65 5.62 -10.40
N GLY A 11 10.36 5.36 -9.14
CA GLY A 11 9.22 4.55 -8.77
C GLY A 11 8.93 4.55 -7.27
N SER A 12 8.19 3.55 -6.84
CA SER A 12 7.88 3.32 -5.42
C SER A 12 7.89 1.83 -5.11
N ALA A 13 8.46 1.48 -3.97
CA ALA A 13 8.31 0.18 -3.36
C ALA A 13 7.14 0.24 -2.38
N VAL A 14 6.21 -0.70 -2.51
CA VAL A 14 4.93 -0.68 -1.80
C VAL A 14 4.76 -1.99 -1.04
N GLY A 15 4.63 -1.91 0.27
CA GLY A 15 4.21 -3.03 1.12
C GLY A 15 2.73 -2.91 1.39
N LEU A 16 1.92 -3.84 0.90
CA LEU A 16 0.49 -3.91 1.13
C LEU A 16 0.18 -5.11 2.01
N PHE A 17 -0.44 -4.86 3.15
CA PHE A 17 -0.84 -5.85 4.13
C PHE A 17 -2.35 -5.81 4.30
N LEU A 18 -3.00 -6.96 4.18
CA LEU A 18 -4.45 -7.11 4.32
C LEU A 18 -4.72 -7.93 5.58
N PHE A 19 -5.68 -7.50 6.38
CA PHE A 19 -6.13 -8.21 7.57
C PHE A 19 -7.64 -8.42 7.49
N ASP A 20 -8.08 -9.66 7.61
CA ASP A 20 -9.50 -10.00 7.73
C ASP A 20 -9.90 -9.97 9.22
N VAL A 21 -10.70 -8.98 9.62
CA VAL A 21 -10.88 -8.64 11.05
C VAL A 21 -12.28 -8.90 11.59
N CYS A 22 -13.31 -8.90 10.75
CA CYS A 22 -14.71 -9.08 11.15
C CYS A 22 -15.60 -9.45 9.95
N GLU A 23 -16.86 -9.83 10.18
CA GLU A 23 -17.79 -10.12 9.06
C GLU A 23 -18.22 -8.85 8.30
N GLU A 24 -18.46 -7.74 9.00
CA GLU A 24 -18.89 -6.49 8.40
C GLU A 24 -18.39 -5.29 9.22
N MET A 25 -18.05 -4.21 8.53
CA MET A 25 -17.65 -2.94 9.13
C MET A 25 -18.60 -1.82 8.72
N LYS A 26 -19.19 -1.17 9.72
CA LYS A 26 -20.07 -0.02 9.51
C LYS A 26 -19.24 1.23 9.18
N LEU A 27 -18.99 1.47 7.90
CA LEU A 27 -18.08 2.53 7.45
C LEU A 27 -18.50 3.94 7.91
N ASP A 28 -19.79 4.22 8.07
CA ASP A 28 -20.26 5.52 8.59
C ASP A 28 -19.86 5.74 10.06
N GLU A 29 -19.96 4.69 10.89
CA GLU A 29 -19.50 4.74 12.29
C GLU A 29 -17.97 4.88 12.35
N VAL A 30 -17.23 4.14 11.50
CA VAL A 30 -15.77 4.26 11.39
C VAL A 30 -15.36 5.70 11.03
N ARG A 31 -16.03 6.33 10.05
CA ARG A 31 -15.77 7.73 9.67
C ARG A 31 -16.00 8.68 10.84
N SER A 32 -17.11 8.48 11.56
CA SER A 32 -17.46 9.31 12.71
C SER A 32 -16.43 9.16 13.85
N ILE A 33 -15.96 7.94 14.12
CA ILE A 33 -14.99 7.66 15.19
C ILE A 33 -13.61 8.25 14.85
N LEU A 34 -13.17 8.10 13.60
CA LEU A 34 -11.84 8.52 13.18
C LEU A 34 -11.74 10.01 12.82
N GLY A 35 -12.88 10.71 12.72
CA GLY A 35 -12.91 12.07 12.17
C GLY A 35 -12.37 12.14 10.73
N ALA A 36 -12.38 11.01 10.02
CA ALA A 36 -11.73 10.87 8.72
C ALA A 36 -12.54 11.57 7.62
N ARG A 37 -11.85 12.36 6.80
CA ARG A 37 -12.45 13.09 5.66
C ARG A 37 -13.00 12.10 4.63
N ARG A 38 -14.14 12.43 3.99
CA ARG A 38 -14.70 11.63 2.89
C ARG A 38 -13.67 11.51 1.77
N LEU A 39 -13.19 10.30 1.47
CA LEU A 39 -12.56 10.03 0.18
C LEU A 39 -13.67 10.02 -0.88
N GLY A 40 -13.85 11.17 -1.53
CA GLY A 40 -14.93 11.42 -2.49
C GLY A 40 -15.10 12.90 -2.83
N GLU A 41 -14.62 13.82 -1.99
CA GLU A 41 -14.79 15.27 -2.20
C GLU A 41 -13.60 15.95 -2.90
N GLY A 42 -12.68 15.21 -3.53
CA GLY A 42 -11.44 15.81 -4.06
C GLY A 42 -10.76 15.16 -5.27
N LEU A 43 -11.18 14.00 -5.75
CA LEU A 43 -10.55 13.35 -6.91
C LEU A 43 -11.18 13.86 -8.22
N LYS A 44 -10.92 15.14 -8.56
CA LYS A 44 -11.14 15.68 -9.91
C LYS A 44 -9.92 15.43 -10.78
N HIS A 45 -9.53 14.18 -11.00
CA HIS A 45 -8.59 13.85 -12.07
C HIS A 45 -8.97 12.48 -12.66
N ALA A 46 -9.76 12.54 -13.74
CA ALA A 46 -9.81 11.72 -14.95
C ALA A 46 -9.11 10.34 -15.01
N ALA A 47 -9.02 9.58 -13.92
CA ALA A 47 -8.52 8.22 -13.90
C ALA A 47 -9.66 7.28 -13.48
N ALA A 48 -10.21 6.62 -14.50
CA ALA A 48 -11.06 5.43 -14.47
C ALA A 48 -12.49 5.58 -13.93
N GLU A 49 -13.43 5.76 -14.86
CA GLU A 49 -14.87 5.48 -14.67
C GLU A 49 -15.19 3.99 -14.39
N GLN A 50 -14.20 3.12 -14.20
CA GLN A 50 -14.36 1.65 -14.20
C GLN A 50 -14.12 0.94 -12.86
N LEU A 51 -13.93 1.65 -11.73
CA LEU A 51 -13.63 1.01 -10.45
C LEU A 51 -14.15 1.80 -9.24
N PHE A 52 -15.40 2.27 -9.31
CA PHE A 52 -16.06 2.77 -8.12
C PHE A 52 -16.54 1.59 -7.28
N PHE A 53 -15.95 1.42 -6.09
CA PHE A 53 -16.58 0.62 -5.05
C PHE A 53 -17.96 1.20 -4.78
N GLU A 54 -19.00 0.36 -4.72
CA GLU A 54 -20.35 0.82 -4.33
C GLU A 54 -20.31 1.54 -2.98
N ARG A 55 -19.43 1.09 -2.08
CA ARG A 55 -19.11 1.74 -0.81
C ARG A 55 -17.60 2.01 -0.72
N PRO A 56 -17.15 3.25 -0.95
CA PRO A 56 -15.73 3.55 -0.91
C PRO A 56 -15.17 3.35 0.49
N PRO A 57 -13.98 2.73 0.62
CA PRO A 57 -13.38 2.48 1.91
C PRO A 57 -13.07 3.80 2.64
N VAL A 58 -13.07 3.74 3.96
CA VAL A 58 -12.55 4.85 4.78
C VAL A 58 -11.04 4.82 4.69
N VAL A 59 -10.40 5.96 4.48
CA VAL A 59 -8.94 6.05 4.35
C VAL A 59 -8.40 7.01 5.41
N GLU A 60 -7.35 6.57 6.08
CA GLU A 60 -6.59 7.33 7.07
C GLU A 60 -5.11 7.33 6.66
N GLU A 61 -4.48 8.50 6.73
CA GLU A 61 -3.03 8.60 6.61
C GLU A 61 -2.39 8.41 7.97
N ALA A 62 -1.37 7.56 8.03
CA ALA A 62 -0.55 7.33 9.21
C ALA A 62 0.90 7.73 8.91
N GLN A 63 1.62 8.15 9.94
CA GLN A 63 3.05 8.40 9.85
C GLN A 63 3.81 7.19 10.38
N LEU A 64 4.85 6.77 9.67
CA LEU A 64 5.78 5.77 10.17
C LEU A 64 6.84 6.46 11.03
N THR A 65 6.82 6.20 12.34
CA THR A 65 7.84 6.72 13.25
C THR A 65 9.23 6.21 12.82
N GLY A 66 10.13 7.15 12.52
CA GLY A 66 11.53 6.86 12.18
C GLY A 66 11.87 6.81 10.69
N ASP A 67 10.89 6.88 9.78
CA ASP A 67 11.16 6.95 8.34
C ASP A 67 10.33 8.05 7.67
N ALA A 68 10.92 9.25 7.61
CA ALA A 68 10.24 10.48 7.16
C ALA A 68 9.80 10.45 5.69
N LYS A 69 10.24 9.45 4.91
CA LYS A 69 9.88 9.31 3.49
C LYS A 69 8.77 8.28 3.24
N ALA A 70 8.43 7.48 4.24
CA ALA A 70 7.42 6.44 4.12
C ALA A 70 6.02 7.03 4.28
N GLN A 71 5.18 6.91 3.26
CA GLN A 71 3.76 7.24 3.35
C GLN A 71 3.00 6.00 3.78
N VAL A 72 2.23 6.08 4.88
CA VAL A 72 1.40 4.97 5.35
C VAL A 72 -0.06 5.32 5.17
N ARG A 73 -0.82 4.41 4.55
CA ARG A 73 -2.27 4.54 4.38
C ARG A 73 -2.97 3.33 4.97
N VAL A 74 -3.94 3.58 5.84
CA VAL A 74 -4.83 2.56 6.37
C VAL A 74 -6.18 2.71 5.68
N LYS A 75 -6.72 1.62 5.15
CA LYS A 75 -8.06 1.60 4.55
C LYS A 75 -8.94 0.57 5.23
N TYR A 76 -10.20 0.93 5.39
CA TYR A 76 -11.22 0.12 6.04
C TYR A 76 -12.32 -0.19 5.04
N TYR A 77 -12.57 -1.47 4.80
CA TYR A 77 -13.58 -1.95 3.86
C TYR A 77 -14.81 -2.46 4.60
N ASP A 78 -15.98 -2.31 3.98
CA ASP A 78 -17.27 -2.69 4.57
C ASP A 78 -17.40 -4.21 4.77
N TYR A 79 -16.75 -5.01 3.93
CA TYR A 79 -16.64 -6.46 4.06
C TYR A 79 -15.59 -6.92 5.10
N GLY A 80 -15.22 -6.05 6.05
CA GLY A 80 -14.47 -6.45 7.23
C GLY A 80 -12.96 -6.62 7.07
N VAL A 81 -12.40 -6.12 5.96
CA VAL A 81 -10.94 -6.09 5.73
C VAL A 81 -10.36 -4.74 6.10
N VAL A 82 -9.16 -4.76 6.70
CA VAL A 82 -8.30 -3.58 6.88
C VAL A 82 -7.05 -3.74 6.03
N SER A 83 -6.75 -2.76 5.19
CA SER A 83 -5.49 -2.74 4.43
C SER A 83 -4.53 -1.69 4.98
N ILE A 84 -3.26 -2.04 5.11
CA ILE A 84 -2.18 -1.13 5.46
C ILE A 84 -1.20 -1.10 4.31
N LEU A 85 -0.97 0.09 3.77
CA LEU A 85 -0.09 0.32 2.65
C LEU A 85 1.07 1.22 3.08
N PHE A 86 2.28 0.71 2.96
CA PHE A 86 3.52 1.48 3.10
C PHE A 86 4.06 1.79 1.71
N GLU A 87 4.31 3.06 1.42
CA GLU A 87 4.85 3.51 0.14
C GLU A 87 6.18 4.23 0.36
N PHE A 88 7.23 3.70 -0.27
CA PHE A 88 8.59 4.23 -0.20
C PHE A 88 9.02 4.68 -1.61
N PRO A 89 9.08 5.99 -1.88
CA PRO A 89 9.56 6.48 -3.16
C PRO A 89 11.05 6.18 -3.30
N PHE A 90 11.47 5.73 -4.49
CA PHE A 90 12.87 5.48 -4.81
C PHE A 90 13.27 6.10 -6.15
N THR A 91 14.57 6.34 -6.29
CA THR A 91 15.22 6.75 -7.55
C THR A 91 16.60 6.10 -7.57
N GLY A 92 16.94 5.43 -8.66
CA GLY A 92 18.19 4.67 -8.76
C GLY A 92 18.23 3.79 -10.00
N GLU A 93 19.18 2.87 -10.06
CA GLU A 93 19.40 1.96 -11.19
C GLU A 93 18.72 0.61 -10.97
N TRP A 94 18.71 -0.26 -12.00
CA TRP A 94 18.20 -1.63 -11.89
C TRP A 94 18.85 -2.43 -10.75
N SER A 95 20.15 -2.25 -10.52
CA SER A 95 20.87 -2.87 -9.40
C SER A 95 20.37 -2.42 -8.03
N ASP A 96 19.93 -1.17 -7.91
CA ASP A 96 19.38 -0.62 -6.68
C ASP A 96 18.00 -1.21 -6.39
N LEU A 97 17.18 -1.39 -7.44
CA LEU A 97 15.89 -2.07 -7.34
C LEU A 97 16.05 -3.53 -6.92
N ILE A 98 16.99 -4.26 -7.53
CA ILE A 98 17.29 -5.65 -7.14
C ILE A 98 17.71 -5.69 -5.67
N SER A 99 18.64 -4.83 -5.26
CA SER A 99 19.11 -4.76 -3.87
C SER A 99 17.99 -4.42 -2.89
N LEU A 100 17.11 -3.48 -3.25
CA LEU A 100 15.94 -3.10 -2.45
C LEU A 100 14.95 -4.28 -2.31
N SER A 101 14.65 -4.96 -3.42
CA SER A 101 13.74 -6.10 -3.44
C SER A 101 14.27 -7.28 -2.63
N SER A 102 15.56 -7.60 -2.75
CA SER A 102 16.20 -8.63 -1.96
C SER A 102 16.12 -8.31 -0.47
N LYS A 103 16.37 -7.06 -0.07
CA LYS A 103 16.26 -6.61 1.33
C LYS A 103 14.84 -6.77 1.87
N TRP A 104 13.83 -6.51 1.04
CA TRP A 104 12.43 -6.64 1.43
C TRP A 104 12.00 -8.09 1.65
N ILE A 105 12.44 -8.98 0.77
CA ILE A 105 12.16 -10.42 0.83
C ILE A 105 12.92 -11.11 1.97
N SER A 106 14.17 -10.71 2.23
CA SER A 106 15.05 -11.38 3.20
C SER A 106 14.81 -11.02 4.66
N GLY A 107 13.90 -10.09 4.95
CA GLY A 107 13.46 -9.78 6.31
C GLY A 107 13.30 -8.29 6.54
N THR A 108 12.10 -7.78 6.26
CA THR A 108 11.67 -6.47 6.78
C THR A 108 10.84 -6.67 8.02
N ASP A 109 10.82 -5.66 8.89
CA ASP A 109 9.91 -5.58 10.03
C ASP A 109 8.53 -5.01 9.63
N LEU A 110 8.29 -4.79 8.33
CA LEU A 110 7.06 -4.24 7.79
C LEU A 110 5.82 -5.08 8.16
N PRO A 111 5.81 -6.42 8.06
CA PRO A 111 4.63 -7.20 8.45
C PRO A 111 4.25 -6.99 9.92
N SER A 112 5.24 -7.04 10.82
CA SER A 112 5.00 -6.83 12.27
C SER A 112 4.56 -5.40 12.58
N ARG A 113 5.12 -4.39 11.90
CA ARG A 113 4.68 -3.00 12.03
C ARG A 113 3.26 -2.82 11.49
N ALA A 114 2.92 -3.45 10.38
CA ALA A 114 1.57 -3.45 9.82
C ALA A 114 0.58 -4.02 10.83
N GLU A 115 0.88 -5.20 11.39
CA GLU A 115 0.02 -5.84 12.39
C GLU A 115 -0.17 -4.97 13.63
N GLN A 116 0.88 -4.31 14.11
CA GLN A 116 0.78 -3.37 15.25
C GLN A 116 -0.15 -2.19 14.94
N ILE A 117 0.00 -1.57 13.76
CA ILE A 117 -0.87 -0.48 13.31
C ILE A 117 -2.31 -0.99 13.17
N ALA A 118 -2.52 -2.17 12.57
CA ALA A 118 -3.85 -2.76 12.41
C ALA A 118 -4.53 -2.96 13.76
N LYS A 119 -3.84 -3.57 14.73
CA LYS A 119 -4.35 -3.77 16.09
C LYS A 119 -4.71 -2.46 16.78
N GLU A 120 -3.85 -1.45 16.70
CA GLU A 120 -4.11 -0.13 17.28
C GLU A 120 -5.35 0.52 16.65
N LYS A 121 -5.47 0.48 15.33
CA LYS A 121 -6.57 1.10 14.59
C LYS A 121 -7.90 0.38 14.80
N VAL A 122 -7.92 -0.94 14.69
CA VAL A 122 -9.11 -1.77 14.90
C VAL A 122 -9.65 -1.63 16.33
N ALA A 123 -8.76 -1.53 17.32
CA ALA A 123 -9.16 -1.29 18.71
C ALA A 123 -9.94 0.04 18.88
N ARG A 124 -9.57 1.09 18.15
CA ARG A 124 -10.27 2.39 18.19
C ARG A 124 -11.67 2.32 17.58
N ILE A 125 -11.88 1.49 16.56
CA ILE A 125 -13.14 1.39 15.82
C ILE A 125 -14.00 0.18 16.23
N LYS A 126 -13.67 -0.48 17.35
CA LYS A 126 -14.29 -1.74 17.78
C LYS A 126 -15.82 -1.71 17.80
N LEU A 127 -16.43 -0.56 18.11
CA LEU A 127 -17.89 -0.40 18.15
C LEU A 127 -18.56 -0.49 16.77
N ALA A 128 -17.81 -0.24 15.69
CA ALA A 128 -18.30 -0.28 14.32
C ALA A 128 -18.14 -1.66 13.65
N LEU A 129 -17.61 -2.65 14.38
CA LEU A 129 -17.35 -4.00 13.87
C LEU A 129 -18.53 -4.93 14.17
N ILE A 130 -18.95 -5.70 13.17
CA ILE A 130 -19.95 -6.76 13.32
C ILE A 130 -19.23 -8.10 13.38
N LYS A 131 -19.40 -8.81 14.51
CA LYS A 131 -18.77 -10.10 14.81
C LYS A 131 -17.25 -10.09 14.53
N PRO A 132 -16.48 -9.33 15.33
CA PRO A 132 -15.03 -9.31 15.20
C PRO A 132 -14.44 -10.70 15.46
N TYR A 133 -13.38 -11.04 14.73
CA TYR A 133 -12.69 -12.32 14.87
C TYR A 133 -11.61 -12.26 15.96
N ASP A 134 -11.41 -13.37 16.67
CA ASP A 134 -10.37 -13.52 17.69
C ASP A 134 -8.96 -13.66 17.08
N SER A 135 -8.87 -14.25 15.89
CA SER A 135 -7.64 -14.37 15.10
C SER A 135 -7.87 -13.89 13.68
N TRP A 136 -6.91 -13.14 13.12
CA TRP A 136 -7.03 -12.54 11.80
C TRP A 136 -6.24 -13.34 10.77
N LEU A 137 -6.85 -13.54 9.60
CA LEU A 137 -6.08 -13.94 8.42
C LEU A 137 -5.35 -12.70 7.90
N SER A 138 -4.11 -12.90 7.45
CA SER A 138 -3.31 -11.83 6.87
C SER A 138 -2.71 -12.24 5.55
N GLU A 139 -2.64 -11.30 4.63
CA GLU A 139 -1.96 -11.44 3.35
C GLU A 139 -1.03 -10.26 3.10
N ASP A 140 0.16 -10.52 2.56
CA ASP A 140 1.17 -9.51 2.27
C ASP A 140 1.60 -9.51 0.80
N TYR A 141 1.77 -8.31 0.26
CA TYR A 141 2.21 -8.06 -1.10
C TYR A 141 3.33 -7.03 -1.09
N PHE A 142 4.42 -7.36 -1.76
CA PHE A 142 5.51 -6.43 -2.06
C PHE A 142 5.47 -6.04 -3.53
N ILE A 143 5.05 -4.81 -3.81
CA ILE A 143 4.79 -4.30 -5.15
C ILE A 143 5.86 -3.26 -5.47
N PHE A 144 6.55 -3.46 -6.59
CA PHE A 144 7.50 -2.47 -7.12
C PHE A 144 6.86 -1.81 -8.33
N PHE A 145 6.49 -0.54 -8.19
CA PHE A 145 5.90 0.24 -9.26
C PHE A 145 6.95 1.19 -9.85
N MET A 146 7.23 1.03 -11.14
CA MET A 146 8.12 1.91 -11.90
C MET A 146 7.28 2.94 -12.65
N ARG A 147 7.50 4.22 -12.37
CA ARG A 147 6.79 5.32 -13.03
C ARG A 147 7.54 5.82 -14.27
N GLU A 148 8.86 5.92 -14.16
CA GLU A 148 9.72 6.40 -15.23
C GLU A 148 10.92 5.47 -15.36
N ILE A 149 11.25 5.13 -16.61
CA ILE A 149 12.46 4.42 -17.01
C ILE A 149 13.14 5.31 -18.04
N GLN A 150 14.39 5.68 -17.79
CA GLN A 150 15.15 6.49 -18.74
C GLN A 150 15.19 5.82 -20.13
N GLY A 151 14.95 6.60 -21.17
CA GLY A 151 14.87 6.12 -22.55
C GLY A 151 13.53 5.48 -22.94
N SER A 152 12.59 5.33 -21.99
CA SER A 152 11.24 4.77 -22.21
C SER A 152 11.22 3.56 -23.15
N PRO A 153 12.00 2.51 -22.86
CA PRO A 153 12.11 1.35 -23.74
C PRO A 153 10.74 0.66 -23.90
N PRO A 154 10.43 0.14 -25.10
CA PRO A 154 9.21 -0.62 -25.31
C PRO A 154 9.21 -1.89 -24.45
N ALA A 155 8.01 -2.35 -24.03
CA ALA A 155 7.86 -3.51 -23.15
C ALA A 155 8.59 -4.77 -23.65
N ALA A 156 8.62 -4.98 -24.97
CA ALA A 156 9.33 -6.11 -25.58
C ALA A 156 10.84 -6.12 -25.26
N HIS A 157 11.49 -4.96 -25.19
CA HIS A 157 12.91 -4.85 -24.83
C HIS A 157 13.15 -5.12 -23.34
N LEU A 158 12.22 -4.69 -22.48
CA LEU A 158 12.29 -4.96 -21.04
C LEU A 158 12.16 -6.46 -20.77
N LEU A 159 11.22 -7.15 -21.43
CA LEU A 159 10.98 -8.58 -21.24
C LEU A 159 12.02 -9.47 -21.93
N GLY A 160 12.56 -9.04 -23.08
CA GLY A 160 13.55 -9.80 -23.85
C GLY A 160 14.93 -9.92 -23.18
N SER A 161 15.18 -9.13 -22.14
CA SER A 161 16.44 -9.13 -21.37
C SER A 161 16.46 -10.16 -20.23
N CYS A 162 15.31 -10.79 -19.93
CA CYS A 162 15.19 -11.87 -18.95
C CYS A 162 15.39 -13.23 -19.65
N ARG A 163 16.64 -13.64 -19.88
CA ARG A 163 17.01 -15.02 -20.23
C ARG A 163 18.14 -15.50 -19.36
#